data_AF-A0A948DI54-F1
#
_entry.id   AF-A0A948DI54-F1
#
_cell.length_a   1.000
_cell.length_b   1.000
_cell.length_c   1.000
_cell.angle_alpha   90.00
_cell.angle_beta   90.00
_cell.angle_gamma   90.00
#
_symmetry.space_group_name_H-M   'P 1'
#
loop_
_entity.id
_entity.type
_entity.pdbx_description
1 polymer ?
#
loop_
_entity_poly.entity_id
_entity_poly.type
_entity_poly.pdbx_seq_one_letter_code
_entity_poly.pdbx_strand_id
1 'polypeptide(L)'
;MITPIIRKITQKERCLVERVLPIEGGFSVETGTAVEPFNHLGECRFSQNKLELPKGFKPSNFKTNTRFYYYGCLLGKIGKEKIVAPFDGNMEMDSQKRYIFSENEKNYPLLAGVWGIVKSIRQNKSVLLETQVKDLLLAACSDVYTSGELVVFPNPTDILKRSYLENFAKGIKGKVIYIGHFVELDVLQKAYDMQASAVLSGSAHKDAFDFAKDNNFAFGLISGFGKIKTPESVYKFLSSISFRYVFFDGDQNILRIPVRPEDILKGEGLKPLIKQVEAGMGIQVLQDPYFGWVGTVDRICESSIFVRFGVDKNSVEVRVPNFLIIE
;
A
#
# COMPACT_ATOMS: atom_id res chain seq x y z
N MET A 1 21.55 -31.34 4.40
CA MET A 1 21.76 -29.88 4.39
C MET A 1 20.52 -29.21 4.97
N ILE A 2 20.68 -28.29 5.92
CA ILE A 2 19.59 -27.59 6.61
C ILE A 2 19.73 -26.09 6.34
N THR A 3 18.64 -25.42 5.99
CA THR A 3 18.63 -24.01 5.59
C THR A 3 17.45 -23.27 6.22
N PRO A 4 17.56 -21.97 6.53
CA PRO A 4 16.44 -21.17 7.01
C PRO A 4 15.32 -21.03 5.98
N ILE A 5 14.10 -20.82 6.48
CA ILE A 5 12.89 -20.61 5.67
C ILE A 5 12.45 -19.15 5.78
N ILE A 6 12.20 -18.52 4.64
CA ILE A 6 11.46 -17.26 4.54
C ILE A 6 10.04 -17.57 4.10
N ARG A 7 9.07 -17.17 4.93
CA ARG A 7 7.65 -17.19 4.57
C ARG A 7 7.26 -15.84 4.01
N LYS A 8 6.96 -15.79 2.72
CA LYS A 8 6.56 -14.52 2.10
C LYS A 8 5.13 -14.16 2.44
N ILE A 9 4.26 -15.15 2.64
CA ILE A 9 2.88 -14.93 3.06
C ILE A 9 2.67 -15.67 4.38
N THR A 10 2.24 -14.94 5.40
CA THR A 10 1.91 -15.49 6.72
C THR A 10 0.45 -15.24 7.02
N GLN A 11 -0.17 -16.13 7.80
CA GLN A 11 -1.58 -16.06 8.15
C GLN A 11 -1.74 -15.72 9.62
N LYS A 12 -2.67 -14.83 9.95
CA LYS A 12 -3.05 -14.49 11.33
C LYS A 12 -4.56 -14.63 11.50
N GLU A 13 -4.96 -15.55 12.38
CA GLU A 13 -6.36 -15.83 12.68
C GLU A 13 -7.03 -14.71 13.50
N ARG A 14 -6.23 -13.92 14.23
CA ARG A 14 -6.70 -12.79 15.02
C ARG A 14 -5.79 -11.59 14.79
N CYS A 15 -6.36 -10.57 14.18
CA CYS A 15 -5.73 -9.28 13.96
C CYS A 15 -6.72 -8.19 14.34
N LEU A 16 -6.24 -7.18 15.06
CA LEU A 16 -7.01 -5.98 15.33
C LEU A 16 -6.71 -4.94 14.25
N VAL A 17 -7.76 -4.37 13.68
CA VAL A 17 -7.68 -3.28 12.70
C VAL A 17 -8.52 -2.13 13.20
N GLU A 18 -7.92 -0.96 13.34
CA GLU A 18 -8.64 0.26 13.69
C GLU A 18 -9.04 1.00 12.42
N ARG A 19 -10.32 1.39 12.35
CA ARG A 19 -10.87 2.25 11.30
C ARG A 19 -11.23 3.59 11.91
N VAL A 20 -10.72 4.67 11.34
CA VAL A 20 -10.74 6.00 11.93
C VAL A 20 -11.43 6.98 10.99
N LEU A 21 -12.39 7.75 11.51
CA LEU A 21 -12.94 8.91 10.84
C LEU A 21 -11.93 10.08 10.90
N PRO A 22 -11.82 10.91 9.85
CA PRO A 22 -10.90 12.04 9.84
C PRO A 22 -11.21 13.07 10.94
N ILE A 23 -12.48 13.17 11.34
CA ILE A 23 -12.95 13.96 12.48
C ILE A 23 -14.02 13.15 13.24
N GLU A 24 -14.50 13.66 14.39
CA GLU A 24 -15.63 13.04 15.09
C GLU A 24 -16.89 12.97 14.22
N GLY A 25 -17.63 11.88 14.32
CA GLY A 25 -18.82 11.61 13.53
C GLY A 25 -19.76 10.60 14.17
N GLY A 26 -20.71 10.08 13.39
CA GLY A 26 -21.68 9.09 13.84
C GLY A 26 -21.29 7.68 13.42
N PHE A 27 -21.49 6.69 14.30
CA PHE A 27 -21.37 5.27 13.95
C PHE A 27 -22.75 4.60 13.94
N SER A 28 -22.98 3.74 12.96
CA SER A 28 -24.23 3.00 12.75
C SER A 28 -24.14 1.53 13.15
N VAL A 29 -23.00 1.10 13.70
CA VAL A 29 -22.74 -0.29 14.11
C VAL A 29 -22.62 -0.39 15.64
N GLU A 30 -22.78 -1.59 16.17
CA GLU A 30 -22.66 -1.87 17.59
C GLU A 30 -21.51 -2.85 17.87
N THR A 31 -21.10 -2.94 19.14
CA THR A 31 -20.10 -3.94 19.54
C THR A 31 -20.69 -5.34 19.40
N GLY A 32 -19.94 -6.26 18.78
CA GLY A 32 -20.39 -7.61 18.46
C GLY A 32 -20.99 -7.77 17.06
N THR A 33 -21.25 -6.68 16.33
CA THR A 33 -21.75 -6.74 14.96
C THR A 33 -20.69 -7.36 14.02
N ALA A 34 -21.09 -8.34 13.22
CA ALA A 34 -20.28 -8.86 12.13
C ALA A 34 -20.34 -7.90 10.93
N VAL A 35 -19.19 -7.65 10.30
CA VAL A 35 -19.07 -6.72 9.18
C VAL A 35 -18.31 -7.34 8.01
N GLU A 36 -18.67 -6.90 6.82
CA GLU A 36 -18.02 -7.14 5.54
C GLU A 36 -17.32 -5.85 5.06
N PRO A 37 -16.34 -5.93 4.14
CA PRO A 37 -15.53 -4.78 3.75
C PRO A 37 -16.31 -3.55 3.28
N PHE A 38 -17.48 -3.74 2.67
CA PHE A 38 -18.33 -2.68 2.13
C PHE A 38 -19.42 -2.22 3.12
N ASN A 39 -19.51 -2.79 4.33
CA ASN A 39 -20.43 -2.27 5.33
C ASN A 39 -19.98 -0.89 5.81
N HIS A 40 -20.94 0.02 5.91
CA HIS A 40 -20.75 1.34 6.49
C HIS A 40 -20.65 1.21 8.01
N LEU A 41 -19.52 1.63 8.57
CA LEU A 41 -19.34 1.71 10.00
C LEU A 41 -19.92 3.00 10.57
N GLY A 42 -19.69 4.11 9.86
CA GLY A 42 -20.06 5.44 10.29
C GLY A 42 -19.75 6.50 9.24
N GLU A 43 -20.05 7.74 9.59
CA GLU A 43 -19.87 8.88 8.70
C GLU A 43 -19.55 10.18 9.45
N CYS A 44 -18.86 11.09 8.77
CA CYS A 44 -18.67 12.47 9.22
C CYS A 44 -18.75 13.42 8.02
N ARG A 45 -18.88 14.73 8.28
CA ARG A 45 -18.76 15.77 7.25
C ARG A 45 -17.37 16.36 7.31
N PHE A 46 -16.56 16.16 6.27
CA PHE A 46 -15.15 16.50 6.29
C PHE A 46 -14.74 17.26 5.03
N SER A 47 -13.89 18.27 5.20
CA SER A 47 -13.24 19.00 4.13
C SER A 47 -11.84 18.43 3.92
N GLN A 48 -11.57 17.83 2.74
CA GLN A 48 -10.29 17.18 2.49
C GLN A 48 -9.17 18.18 2.22
N ASN A 49 -9.50 19.33 1.65
CA ASN A 49 -8.51 20.31 1.23
C ASN A 49 -8.70 21.63 1.96
N LYS A 50 -7.59 22.15 2.48
CA LYS A 50 -7.51 23.45 3.13
C LYS A 50 -6.29 24.18 2.62
N LEU A 51 -6.48 25.40 2.15
CA LEU A 51 -5.42 26.27 1.67
C LEU A 51 -5.31 27.46 2.62
N GLU A 52 -4.20 27.53 3.35
CA GLU A 52 -3.85 28.75 4.08
C GLU A 52 -3.28 29.77 3.09
N LEU A 53 -3.94 30.92 2.98
CA LEU A 53 -3.53 31.95 2.03
C LEU A 53 -2.36 32.76 2.62
N PRO A 54 -1.36 33.10 1.79
CA PRO A 54 -0.12 33.70 2.27
C PRO A 54 -0.33 35.09 2.90
N LYS A 55 0.61 35.48 3.77
CA LYS A 55 0.63 36.83 4.37
C LYS A 55 0.67 37.90 3.27
N GLY A 56 -0.17 38.93 3.39
CA GLY A 56 -0.29 39.99 2.39
C GLY A 56 -1.28 39.69 1.25
N PHE A 57 -1.96 38.55 1.30
CA PHE A 57 -3.10 38.25 0.42
C PHE A 57 -4.20 39.31 0.57
N LYS A 58 -4.67 39.84 -0.56
CA LYS A 58 -5.80 40.75 -0.64
C LYS A 58 -6.97 40.03 -1.31
N PRO A 59 -8.05 39.73 -0.56
CA PRO A 59 -9.17 39.01 -1.12
C PRO A 59 -9.92 39.85 -2.16
N SER A 60 -10.44 39.19 -3.19
CA SER A 60 -11.33 39.78 -4.19
C SER A 60 -12.78 39.53 -3.78
N ASN A 61 -13.57 40.60 -3.68
CA ASN A 61 -14.99 40.54 -3.35
C ASN A 61 -15.34 39.85 -2.01
N PHE A 62 -14.48 39.91 -1.00
CA PHE A 62 -14.79 39.36 0.33
C PHE A 62 -15.35 40.44 1.24
N LYS A 63 -16.68 40.43 1.45
CA LYS A 63 -17.40 41.43 2.26
C LYS A 63 -17.97 40.86 3.57
N THR A 64 -18.01 39.54 3.69
CA THR A 64 -18.57 38.77 4.81
C THR A 64 -17.48 37.92 5.46
N ASN A 65 -17.70 37.42 6.68
CA ASN A 65 -16.72 36.57 7.37
C ASN A 65 -16.51 35.20 6.72
N THR A 66 -17.47 34.75 5.92
CA THR A 66 -17.40 33.52 5.12
C THR A 66 -17.97 33.82 3.72
N ARG A 67 -17.35 33.28 2.67
CA ARG A 67 -17.86 33.37 1.29
C ARG A 67 -17.50 32.14 0.46
N PHE A 68 -18.48 31.62 -0.27
CA PHE A 68 -18.29 30.51 -1.20
C PHE A 68 -17.68 30.95 -2.55
N TYR A 69 -16.79 30.12 -3.09
CA TYR A 69 -16.17 30.27 -4.41
C TYR A 69 -16.19 28.94 -5.16
N TYR A 70 -16.49 29.00 -6.46
CA TYR A 70 -16.36 27.87 -7.37
C TYR A 70 -14.91 27.69 -7.83
N TYR A 71 -14.54 26.47 -8.19
CA TYR A 71 -13.28 26.12 -8.82
C TYR A 71 -12.92 27.08 -9.96
N GLY A 72 -11.67 27.53 -9.98
CA GLY A 72 -11.13 28.47 -10.96
C GLY A 72 -11.51 29.94 -10.73
N CYS A 73 -12.41 30.26 -9.79
CA CYS A 73 -12.75 31.64 -9.48
C CYS A 73 -11.60 32.38 -8.78
N LEU A 74 -11.47 33.68 -9.04
CA LEU A 74 -10.45 34.51 -8.40
C LEU A 74 -10.75 34.69 -6.90
N LEU A 75 -9.91 34.11 -6.04
CA LEU A 75 -9.96 34.33 -4.59
C LEU A 75 -9.42 35.72 -4.24
N GLY A 76 -8.32 36.13 -4.87
CA GLY A 76 -7.65 37.39 -4.58
C GLY A 76 -6.28 37.50 -5.21
N LYS A 77 -5.42 38.35 -4.64
CA LYS A 77 -4.07 38.62 -5.17
C LYS A 77 -3.03 38.74 -4.07
N ILE A 78 -1.79 38.40 -4.41
CA ILE A 78 -0.59 38.76 -3.63
C ILE A 78 0.35 39.56 -4.55
N GLY A 79 0.56 40.84 -4.23
CA GLY A 79 1.23 41.76 -5.16
C GLY A 79 0.53 41.80 -6.53
N LYS A 80 1.20 41.28 -7.58
CA LYS A 80 0.65 41.17 -8.94
C LYS A 80 0.09 39.79 -9.28
N GLU A 81 0.38 38.77 -8.48
CA GLU A 81 -0.05 37.40 -8.73
C GLU A 81 -1.50 37.18 -8.32
N LYS A 82 -2.24 36.44 -9.15
CA LYS A 82 -3.64 36.08 -8.91
C LYS A 82 -3.69 34.71 -8.26
N ILE A 83 -4.45 34.58 -7.18
CA ILE A 83 -4.74 33.30 -6.55
C ILE A 83 -6.17 32.92 -6.91
N VAL A 84 -6.33 31.75 -7.51
CA VAL A 84 -7.62 31.18 -7.92
C VAL A 84 -8.01 30.02 -7.01
N ALA A 85 -9.31 29.71 -6.95
CA ALA A 85 -9.84 28.63 -6.15
C ALA A 85 -9.42 27.27 -6.74
N PRO A 86 -8.62 26.47 -6.02
CA PRO A 86 -8.19 25.15 -6.50
C PRO A 86 -9.29 24.08 -6.40
N PHE A 87 -10.39 24.38 -5.72
CA PHE A 87 -11.57 23.53 -5.53
C PHE A 87 -12.78 24.40 -5.15
N ASP A 88 -13.98 23.81 -5.17
CA ASP A 88 -15.20 24.44 -4.65
C ASP A 88 -15.15 24.53 -3.12
N GLY A 89 -15.33 25.71 -2.55
CA GLY A 89 -15.16 25.87 -1.12
C GLY A 89 -15.50 27.25 -0.55
N ASN A 90 -15.30 27.38 0.75
CA ASN A 90 -15.53 28.61 1.49
C ASN A 90 -14.20 29.25 1.88
N MET A 91 -14.08 30.55 1.61
CA MET A 91 -13.04 31.37 2.20
C MET A 91 -13.55 31.94 3.52
N GLU A 92 -12.73 31.85 4.56
CA GLU A 92 -13.01 32.36 5.89
C GLU A 92 -11.81 33.15 6.40
N MET A 93 -12.06 34.10 7.29
CA MET A 93 -11.01 34.85 7.98
C MET A 93 -10.91 34.36 9.43
N ASP A 94 -9.75 33.85 9.82
CA ASP A 94 -9.52 33.38 11.19
C ASP A 94 -9.40 34.55 12.20
N SER A 95 -9.34 34.21 13.49
CA SER A 95 -9.17 35.19 14.58
C SER A 95 -7.85 35.97 14.52
N GLN A 96 -6.87 35.48 13.77
CA GLN A 96 -5.56 36.12 13.53
C GLN A 96 -5.52 36.94 12.22
N LYS A 97 -6.67 37.17 11.58
CA LYS A 97 -6.81 37.88 10.28
C LYS A 97 -6.09 37.18 9.12
N ARG A 98 -5.93 35.86 9.18
CA ARG A 98 -5.46 35.03 8.06
C ARG A 98 -6.65 34.51 7.29
N TYR A 99 -6.53 34.49 5.96
CA TYR A 99 -7.55 33.92 5.09
C TYR A 99 -7.27 32.44 4.88
N ILE A 100 -8.30 31.64 5.08
CA ILE A 100 -8.26 30.20 4.91
C ILE A 100 -9.33 29.85 3.87
N PHE A 101 -8.95 29.09 2.84
CA PHE A 101 -9.88 28.57 1.86
C PHE A 101 -10.04 27.06 2.07
N SER A 102 -11.22 26.64 2.53
CA SER A 102 -11.55 25.25 2.85
C SER A 102 -12.51 24.70 1.81
N GLU A 103 -12.27 23.49 1.33
CA GLU A 103 -13.21 22.78 0.45
C GLU A 103 -14.56 22.62 1.18
N ASN A 104 -15.67 22.60 0.43
CA ASN A 104 -16.95 22.26 1.04
C ASN A 104 -16.87 20.89 1.73
N GLU A 105 -17.41 20.82 2.94
CA GLU A 105 -17.54 19.56 3.65
C GLU A 105 -18.38 18.59 2.83
N LYS A 106 -17.85 17.39 2.64
CA LYS A 106 -18.53 16.28 1.98
C LYS A 106 -18.78 15.18 3.00
N ASN A 107 -19.85 14.42 2.78
CA ASN A 107 -20.08 13.22 3.57
C ASN A 107 -18.94 12.24 3.29
N TYR A 108 -18.27 11.82 4.36
CA TYR A 108 -17.20 10.85 4.34
C TYR A 108 -17.74 9.54 4.95
N PRO A 109 -18.09 8.53 4.13
CA PRO A 109 -18.47 7.22 4.63
C PRO A 109 -17.22 6.44 5.03
N LEU A 110 -17.17 5.97 6.28
CA LEU A 110 -16.16 5.03 6.74
C LEU A 110 -16.64 3.60 6.52
N LEU A 111 -16.01 2.92 5.57
CA LEU A 111 -16.22 1.50 5.34
C LEU A 111 -15.34 0.64 6.26
N ALA A 112 -15.82 -0.56 6.58
CA ALA A 112 -15.09 -1.52 7.40
C ALA A 112 -13.75 -1.91 6.77
N GLY A 113 -13.72 -2.11 5.45
CA GLY A 113 -12.53 -2.52 4.70
C GLY A 113 -12.03 -3.93 5.03
N VAL A 114 -12.68 -4.66 5.94
CA VAL A 114 -12.31 -6.02 6.38
C VAL A 114 -13.56 -6.86 6.64
N TRP A 115 -13.40 -8.18 6.62
CA TRP A 115 -14.37 -9.11 7.24
C TRP A 115 -14.04 -9.26 8.72
N GLY A 116 -15.00 -9.09 9.62
CA GLY A 116 -14.67 -9.18 11.04
C GLY A 116 -15.83 -8.91 11.98
N ILE A 117 -15.48 -8.70 13.25
CA ILE A 117 -16.42 -8.39 14.32
C ILE A 117 -16.00 -7.07 14.97
N VAL A 118 -16.96 -6.18 15.19
CA VAL A 118 -16.74 -4.94 15.94
C VAL A 118 -16.42 -5.27 17.40
N LYS A 119 -15.24 -4.89 17.87
CA LYS A 119 -14.80 -5.12 19.26
C LYS A 119 -15.06 -3.94 20.18
N SER A 120 -14.90 -2.73 19.67
CA SER A 120 -15.18 -1.51 20.45
C SER A 120 -15.30 -0.32 19.53
N ILE A 121 -16.08 0.67 19.96
CA ILE A 121 -16.21 1.97 19.31
C ILE A 121 -15.66 3.02 20.27
N ARG A 122 -14.74 3.87 19.82
CA ARG A 122 -14.08 4.87 20.67
C ARG A 122 -14.45 6.29 20.25
N GLN A 123 -14.99 7.03 21.22
CA GLN A 123 -15.12 8.50 21.21
C GLN A 123 -15.68 9.06 19.90
N ASN A 124 -16.64 8.38 19.27
CA ASN A 124 -17.22 8.84 18.00
C ASN A 124 -16.19 9.12 16.89
N LYS A 125 -14.99 8.53 16.99
CA LYS A 125 -13.87 8.74 16.06
C LYS A 125 -13.34 7.46 15.44
N SER A 126 -13.32 6.35 16.16
CA SER A 126 -12.79 5.10 15.62
C SER A 126 -13.57 3.84 16.02
N VAL A 127 -13.42 2.80 15.20
CA VAL A 127 -13.97 1.46 15.41
C VAL A 127 -12.82 0.47 15.36
N LEU A 128 -12.71 -0.36 16.39
CA LEU A 128 -11.78 -1.47 16.44
C LEU A 128 -12.48 -2.73 15.95
N LEU A 129 -11.91 -3.36 14.94
CA LEU A 129 -12.40 -4.60 14.33
C LEU A 129 -11.43 -5.73 14.63
N GLU A 130 -11.94 -6.90 15.03
CA GLU A 130 -11.17 -8.14 15.00
C GLU A 130 -11.44 -8.86 13.68
N THR A 131 -10.38 -9.15 12.96
CA THR A 131 -10.40 -9.74 11.64
C THR A 131 -9.32 -10.82 11.52
N GLN A 132 -9.29 -11.49 10.38
CA GLN A 132 -8.27 -12.45 10.03
C GLN A 132 -7.59 -11.98 8.74
N VAL A 133 -6.28 -12.19 8.65
CA VAL A 133 -5.48 -11.58 7.60
C VAL A 133 -4.41 -12.54 7.07
N LYS A 134 -4.00 -12.29 5.83
CA LYS A 134 -2.73 -12.75 5.29
C LYS A 134 -1.80 -11.54 5.21
N ASP A 135 -0.64 -11.64 5.84
CA ASP A 135 0.40 -10.62 5.79
C ASP A 135 1.45 -11.05 4.74
N LEU A 136 1.60 -10.26 3.69
CA LEU A 136 2.68 -10.39 2.71
C LEU A 136 3.90 -9.61 3.21
N LEU A 137 5.01 -10.30 3.43
CA LEU A 137 6.27 -9.71 3.88
C LEU A 137 6.98 -8.99 2.73
N LEU A 138 7.29 -7.72 2.96
CA LEU A 138 8.09 -6.87 2.09
C LEU A 138 9.56 -6.97 2.52
N ALA A 139 10.47 -7.09 1.55
CA ALA A 139 11.90 -7.12 1.82
C ALA A 139 12.44 -5.75 2.26
N ALA A 140 11.84 -4.67 1.78
CA ALA A 140 12.11 -3.31 2.19
C ALA A 140 10.88 -2.44 1.92
N CYS A 141 10.59 -1.47 2.78
CA CYS A 141 9.54 -0.51 2.54
C CYS A 141 9.76 0.81 3.30
N SER A 142 9.08 1.87 2.86
CA SER A 142 9.03 3.14 3.58
C SER A 142 8.22 3.00 4.87
N ASP A 143 8.62 3.70 5.92
CA ASP A 143 7.93 3.73 7.22
C ASP A 143 6.67 4.62 7.18
N VAL A 144 5.66 4.15 6.44
CA VAL A 144 4.38 4.83 6.26
C VAL A 144 3.26 3.82 6.47
N TYR A 145 2.20 4.22 7.18
CA TYR A 145 0.97 3.46 7.25
C TYR A 145 -0.08 4.03 6.31
N THR A 146 -0.66 3.19 5.48
CA THR A 146 -1.78 3.61 4.63
C THR A 146 -2.68 2.45 4.25
N SER A 147 -3.84 2.75 3.68
CA SER A 147 -4.78 1.74 3.21
C SER A 147 -5.48 2.18 1.94
N GLY A 148 -6.05 1.23 1.22
CA GLY A 148 -6.72 1.51 -0.03
C GLY A 148 -7.09 0.24 -0.77
N GLU A 149 -7.84 0.41 -1.85
CA GLU A 149 -8.10 -0.68 -2.78
C GLU A 149 -6.81 -1.06 -3.52
N LEU A 150 -6.49 -2.35 -3.56
CA LEU A 150 -5.37 -2.90 -4.30
C LEU A 150 -5.68 -2.94 -5.79
N VAL A 151 -4.79 -2.43 -6.63
CA VAL A 151 -4.85 -2.61 -8.09
C VAL A 151 -3.57 -3.29 -8.56
N VAL A 152 -3.73 -4.44 -9.18
CA VAL A 152 -2.59 -5.23 -9.70
C VAL A 152 -2.52 -5.05 -11.20
N PHE A 153 -1.40 -4.51 -11.68
CA PHE A 153 -1.21 -4.30 -13.12
C PHE A 153 -0.95 -5.64 -13.82
N PRO A 154 -1.63 -5.92 -14.94
CA PRO A 154 -1.69 -7.26 -15.56
C PRO A 154 -0.40 -7.68 -16.29
N ASN A 155 0.66 -6.87 -16.26
CA ASN A 155 1.86 -7.16 -17.05
C ASN A 155 3.14 -6.71 -16.33
N PRO A 156 3.92 -7.65 -15.78
CA PRO A 156 5.15 -7.34 -15.05
C PRO A 156 6.39 -7.28 -15.95
N THR A 157 6.22 -7.08 -17.27
CA THR A 157 7.35 -6.94 -18.21
C THR A 157 8.11 -5.63 -17.96
N ASP A 158 9.44 -5.70 -18.09
CA ASP A 158 10.46 -5.00 -17.30
C ASP A 158 10.38 -3.47 -17.13
N ILE A 159 9.52 -2.75 -17.83
CA ILE A 159 9.38 -1.30 -17.65
C ILE A 159 7.93 -0.91 -17.97
N LEU A 160 7.11 -0.69 -16.93
CA LEU A 160 5.83 -0.02 -17.13
C LEU A 160 6.10 1.41 -17.60
N LYS A 161 5.94 1.64 -18.90
CA LYS A 161 6.07 2.99 -19.48
C LYS A 161 5.03 3.93 -18.87
N ARG A 162 5.38 5.21 -18.73
CA ARG A 162 4.51 6.29 -18.21
C ARG A 162 3.08 6.27 -18.78
N SER A 163 2.93 5.93 -20.06
CA SER A 163 1.65 5.83 -20.76
C SER A 163 0.67 4.78 -20.17
N TYR A 164 1.17 3.75 -19.49
CA TYR A 164 0.31 2.74 -18.84
C TYR A 164 -0.42 3.30 -17.63
N LEU A 165 0.27 4.08 -16.80
CA LEU A 165 -0.35 4.78 -15.67
C LEU A 165 -1.40 5.76 -16.16
N GLU A 166 -1.16 6.43 -17.28
CA GLU A 166 -2.08 7.40 -17.89
C GLU A 166 -3.36 6.77 -18.46
N ASN A 167 -3.27 5.58 -19.05
CA ASN A 167 -4.44 4.86 -19.57
C ASN A 167 -5.28 4.21 -18.46
N PHE A 168 -4.65 3.81 -17.35
CA PHE A 168 -5.34 3.37 -16.12
C PHE A 168 -5.64 4.54 -15.15
N ALA A 169 -5.33 5.79 -15.54
CA ALA A 169 -5.34 6.97 -14.65
C ALA A 169 -6.69 7.37 -14.10
N LYS A 170 -7.80 6.84 -14.65
CA LYS A 170 -9.12 7.08 -14.08
C LYS A 170 -9.28 6.25 -12.79
N GLY A 171 -8.64 6.70 -11.71
CA GLY A 171 -8.93 6.24 -10.36
C GLY A 171 -7.74 5.78 -9.50
N ILE A 172 -6.48 6.04 -9.84
CA ILE A 172 -5.35 5.61 -8.98
C ILE A 172 -5.31 6.35 -7.63
N LYS A 173 -5.88 7.55 -7.56
CA LYS A 173 -5.93 8.35 -6.34
C LYS A 173 -6.48 7.54 -5.15
N GLY A 174 -5.70 7.47 -4.07
CA GLY A 174 -6.06 6.75 -2.85
C GLY A 174 -5.99 5.22 -2.94
N LYS A 175 -5.51 4.65 -4.04
CA LYS A 175 -5.36 3.19 -4.22
C LYS A 175 -3.95 2.71 -3.90
N VAL A 176 -3.83 1.45 -3.48
CA VAL A 176 -2.55 0.75 -3.36
C VAL A 176 -2.30 0.03 -4.67
N ILE A 177 -1.15 0.23 -5.32
CA ILE A 177 -0.91 -0.30 -6.66
C ILE A 177 0.31 -1.22 -6.72
N TYR A 178 0.19 -2.34 -7.42
CA TYR A 178 1.33 -3.19 -7.76
C TYR A 178 1.75 -2.97 -9.22
N ILE A 179 2.98 -2.49 -9.42
CA ILE A 179 3.53 -2.00 -10.70
C ILE A 179 4.42 -3.07 -11.38
N GLY A 180 4.46 -4.31 -10.89
CA GLY A 180 5.19 -5.39 -11.55
C GLY A 180 6.54 -5.73 -10.89
N HIS A 181 7.45 -6.33 -11.66
CA HIS A 181 8.71 -6.89 -11.13
C HIS A 181 9.75 -5.85 -10.76
N PHE A 182 9.77 -4.73 -11.46
CA PHE A 182 10.76 -3.69 -11.29
C PHE A 182 10.11 -2.34 -11.56
N VAL A 183 10.47 -1.33 -10.77
CA VAL A 183 9.97 0.04 -10.94
C VAL A 183 11.12 1.03 -10.98
N GLU A 184 11.05 1.94 -11.96
CA GLU A 184 11.97 3.05 -12.14
C GLU A 184 11.50 4.28 -11.35
N LEU A 185 12.43 5.18 -11.02
CA LEU A 185 12.17 6.39 -10.26
C LEU A 185 11.06 7.26 -10.89
N ASP A 186 11.04 7.38 -12.21
CA ASP A 186 10.08 8.25 -12.90
C ASP A 186 8.65 7.70 -12.87
N VAL A 187 8.48 6.37 -12.90
CA VAL A 187 7.19 5.70 -12.71
C VAL A 187 6.69 5.91 -11.29
N LEU A 188 7.59 5.82 -10.31
CA LEU A 188 7.26 6.06 -8.89
C LEU A 188 6.86 7.53 -8.64
N GLN A 189 7.60 8.48 -9.20
CA GLN A 189 7.26 9.91 -9.18
C GLN A 189 5.87 10.17 -9.77
N LYS A 190 5.57 9.55 -10.91
CA LYS A 190 4.24 9.69 -11.53
C LYS A 190 3.13 9.13 -10.64
N ALA A 191 3.35 7.97 -9.98
CA ALA A 191 2.38 7.42 -9.05
C ALA A 191 2.13 8.34 -7.85
N TYR A 192 3.19 8.97 -7.34
CA TYR A 192 3.10 10.01 -6.30
C TYR A 192 2.30 11.23 -6.78
N ASP A 193 2.59 11.77 -7.96
CA ASP A 193 1.87 12.92 -8.53
C ASP A 193 0.38 12.62 -8.76
N MET A 194 0.06 11.36 -9.07
CA MET A 194 -1.31 10.86 -9.23
C MET A 194 -2.01 10.55 -7.91
N GLN A 195 -1.37 10.83 -6.77
CA GLN A 195 -1.88 10.64 -5.42
C GLN A 195 -2.26 9.18 -5.13
N ALA A 196 -1.49 8.22 -5.65
CA ALA A 196 -1.58 6.84 -5.19
C ALA A 196 -1.40 6.79 -3.67
N SER A 197 -2.06 5.86 -3.01
CA SER A 197 -1.93 5.66 -1.56
C SER A 197 -0.59 4.98 -1.25
N ALA A 198 -0.28 3.90 -1.97
CA ALA A 198 0.99 3.20 -1.89
C ALA A 198 1.36 2.54 -3.21
N VAL A 199 2.66 2.27 -3.40
CA VAL A 199 3.19 1.51 -4.53
C VAL A 199 3.89 0.24 -4.03
N LEU A 200 3.66 -0.86 -4.74
CA LEU A 200 4.31 -2.14 -4.54
C LEU A 200 5.02 -2.55 -5.82
N SER A 201 6.22 -3.10 -5.69
CA SER A 201 6.97 -3.67 -6.80
C SER A 201 7.75 -4.90 -6.33
N GLY A 202 8.16 -5.76 -7.27
CA GLY A 202 9.13 -6.81 -6.98
C GLY A 202 10.43 -6.22 -6.46
N SER A 203 10.99 -5.28 -7.20
CA SER A 203 12.26 -4.64 -6.90
C SER A 203 12.34 -3.21 -7.42
N ALA A 204 13.37 -2.49 -6.96
CA ALA A 204 13.72 -1.18 -7.46
C ALA A 204 15.20 -0.89 -7.22
N HIS A 205 15.70 0.17 -7.86
CA HIS A 205 16.96 0.79 -7.47
C HIS A 205 16.79 1.64 -6.21
N LYS A 206 17.91 1.94 -5.55
CA LYS A 206 17.93 2.66 -4.27
C LYS A 206 17.40 4.09 -4.40
N ASP A 207 17.66 4.75 -5.52
CA ASP A 207 17.17 6.09 -5.85
C ASP A 207 15.64 6.23 -5.81
N ALA A 208 14.90 5.25 -6.35
CA ALA A 208 13.45 5.20 -6.25
C ALA A 208 12.99 5.07 -4.79
N PHE A 209 13.67 4.25 -4.00
CA PHE A 209 13.35 4.06 -2.59
C PHE A 209 13.65 5.31 -1.75
N ASP A 210 14.79 5.95 -1.98
CA ASP A 210 15.19 7.19 -1.31
C ASP A 210 14.17 8.31 -1.64
N PHE A 211 13.72 8.43 -2.90
CA PHE A 211 12.65 9.35 -3.28
C PHE A 211 11.36 9.12 -2.48
N ALA A 212 10.91 7.87 -2.33
CA ALA A 212 9.70 7.57 -1.56
C ALA A 212 9.84 8.00 -0.10
N LYS A 213 11.00 7.72 0.51
CA LYS A 213 11.29 8.10 1.89
C LYS A 213 11.29 9.62 2.07
N ASP A 214 11.96 10.35 1.18
CA ASP A 214 12.07 11.80 1.24
C ASP A 214 10.72 12.51 1.08
N ASN A 215 9.77 11.87 0.38
CA ASN A 215 8.43 12.41 0.12
C ASN A 215 7.34 11.82 1.03
N ASN A 216 7.73 11.04 2.06
CA ASN A 216 6.81 10.32 2.95
C ASN A 216 5.75 9.52 2.19
N PHE A 217 6.18 8.87 1.10
CA PHE A 217 5.32 8.12 0.20
C PHE A 217 5.44 6.62 0.47
N ALA A 218 4.30 5.94 0.61
CA ALA A 218 4.26 4.52 0.90
C ALA A 218 4.76 3.70 -0.31
N PHE A 219 5.93 3.08 -0.16
CA PHE A 219 6.56 2.27 -1.21
C PHE A 219 7.14 0.97 -0.63
N GLY A 220 6.80 -0.17 -1.23
CA GLY A 220 7.22 -1.50 -0.77
C GLY A 220 7.83 -2.37 -1.87
N LEU A 221 8.91 -3.08 -1.52
CA LEU A 221 9.63 -4.02 -2.36
C LEU A 221 9.40 -5.44 -1.86
N ILE A 222 8.89 -6.34 -2.72
CA ILE A 222 8.61 -7.73 -2.35
C ILE A 222 9.89 -8.57 -2.30
N SER A 223 10.77 -8.38 -3.29
CA SER A 223 12.01 -9.13 -3.49
C SER A 223 13.27 -8.37 -3.08
N GLY A 224 13.22 -7.05 -3.01
CA GLY A 224 14.32 -6.20 -2.51
C GLY A 224 14.92 -5.29 -3.58
N PHE A 225 16.18 -4.90 -3.39
CA PHE A 225 16.88 -3.96 -4.29
C PHE A 225 17.50 -4.67 -5.50
N GLY A 226 17.59 -3.96 -6.62
CA GLY A 226 18.16 -4.45 -7.89
C GLY A 226 17.07 -4.75 -8.91
N LYS A 227 17.34 -5.70 -9.82
CA LYS A 227 16.38 -6.17 -10.84
C LYS A 227 15.97 -7.60 -10.52
N ILE A 228 15.18 -7.75 -9.46
CA ILE A 228 14.73 -9.05 -8.93
C ILE A 228 13.23 -9.20 -9.18
N LYS A 229 12.84 -10.29 -9.85
CA LYS A 229 11.44 -10.56 -10.15
C LYS A 229 10.64 -10.84 -8.87
N THR A 230 9.39 -10.44 -8.89
CA THR A 230 8.39 -10.87 -7.91
C THR A 230 8.20 -12.38 -8.03
N PRO A 231 8.19 -13.15 -6.93
CA PRO A 231 7.89 -14.57 -6.98
C PRO A 231 6.52 -14.82 -7.61
N GLU A 232 6.43 -15.82 -8.50
CA GLU A 232 5.21 -16.12 -9.24
C GLU A 232 4.02 -16.43 -8.31
N SER A 233 4.28 -17.12 -7.20
CA SER A 233 3.26 -17.41 -6.17
C SER A 233 2.68 -16.13 -5.56
N VAL A 234 3.53 -15.14 -5.28
CA VAL A 234 3.11 -13.84 -4.74
C VAL A 234 2.36 -13.04 -5.80
N TYR A 235 2.83 -13.02 -7.05
CA TYR A 235 2.13 -12.33 -8.13
C TYR A 235 0.73 -12.92 -8.38
N LYS A 236 0.60 -14.25 -8.44
CA LYS A 236 -0.70 -14.94 -8.56
C LYS A 236 -1.62 -14.63 -7.39
N PHE A 237 -1.07 -14.60 -6.17
CA PHE A 237 -1.82 -14.25 -4.98
C PHE A 237 -2.32 -12.81 -5.04
N LEU A 238 -1.45 -11.82 -5.30
CA LEU A 238 -1.86 -10.42 -5.46
C LEU A 238 -2.92 -10.26 -6.55
N SER A 239 -2.74 -10.93 -7.69
CA SER A 239 -3.69 -10.89 -8.81
C SER A 239 -5.08 -11.42 -8.43
N SER A 240 -5.15 -12.48 -7.62
CA SER A 240 -6.44 -13.05 -7.18
C SER A 240 -7.20 -12.18 -6.17
N ILE A 241 -6.50 -11.25 -5.53
CA ILE A 241 -7.07 -10.29 -4.56
C ILE A 241 -7.11 -8.86 -5.10
N SER A 242 -6.92 -8.66 -6.41
CA SER A 242 -7.09 -7.34 -7.02
C SER A 242 -8.48 -6.79 -6.70
N PHE A 243 -8.57 -5.49 -6.50
CA PHE A 243 -9.74 -4.73 -6.07
C PHE A 243 -10.21 -4.98 -4.64
N ARG A 244 -9.45 -5.73 -3.82
CA ARG A 244 -9.71 -5.81 -2.37
C ARG A 244 -9.07 -4.64 -1.62
N TYR A 245 -9.67 -4.26 -0.51
CA TYR A 245 -9.09 -3.28 0.39
C TYR A 245 -7.92 -3.91 1.18
N VAL A 246 -6.77 -3.25 1.19
CA VAL A 246 -5.52 -3.71 1.82
C VAL A 246 -4.91 -2.62 2.69
N PHE A 247 -4.03 -3.03 3.59
CA PHE A 247 -3.34 -2.15 4.53
C PHE A 247 -1.83 -2.30 4.33
N PHE A 248 -1.18 -1.20 4.02
CA PHE A 248 0.28 -1.13 3.95
C PHE A 248 0.77 -0.65 5.31
N ASP A 249 1.63 -1.45 5.93
CA ASP A 249 2.18 -1.19 7.25
C ASP A 249 3.71 -1.20 7.16
N GLY A 250 4.27 0.00 6.99
CA GLY A 250 5.69 0.23 6.77
C GLY A 250 6.57 -0.19 7.94
N ASP A 251 6.14 0.11 9.16
CA ASP A 251 6.85 -0.22 10.41
C ASP A 251 7.08 -1.73 10.53
N GLN A 252 6.09 -2.52 10.14
CA GLN A 252 6.14 -3.98 10.19
C GLN A 252 6.66 -4.63 8.90
N ASN A 253 6.96 -3.85 7.86
CA ASN A 253 7.34 -4.33 6.51
C ASN A 253 6.32 -5.31 5.90
N ILE A 254 5.01 -5.02 6.01
CA ILE A 254 3.98 -5.92 5.49
C ILE A 254 2.92 -5.20 4.66
N LEU A 255 2.36 -5.95 3.71
CA LEU A 255 1.05 -5.68 3.15
C LEU A 255 0.04 -6.64 3.78
N ARG A 256 -0.85 -6.10 4.60
CA ARG A 256 -1.89 -6.85 5.29
C ARG A 256 -3.16 -6.92 4.45
N ILE A 257 -3.59 -8.14 4.20
CA ILE A 257 -4.71 -8.47 3.32
C ILE A 257 -5.79 -9.16 4.16
N PRO A 258 -6.93 -8.50 4.37
CA PRO A 258 -8.09 -9.13 4.98
C PRO A 258 -8.56 -10.32 4.16
N VAL A 259 -8.85 -11.42 4.85
CA VAL A 259 -9.35 -12.65 4.24
C VAL A 259 -10.68 -13.03 4.87
N ARG A 260 -11.47 -13.82 4.14
CA ARG A 260 -12.71 -14.34 4.69
C ARG A 260 -12.40 -15.43 5.73
N PRO A 261 -13.26 -15.62 6.74
CA PRO A 261 -13.08 -16.67 7.74
C PRO A 261 -12.89 -18.07 7.14
N GLU A 262 -13.50 -18.36 5.99
CA GLU A 262 -13.38 -19.62 5.27
C GLU A 262 -12.05 -19.81 4.50
N ASP A 263 -11.34 -18.72 4.19
CA ASP A 263 -10.08 -18.74 3.41
C ASP A 263 -8.83 -19.06 4.27
N ILE A 264 -9.04 -19.20 5.59
CA ILE A 264 -8.04 -19.48 6.60
C ILE A 264 -7.96 -20.99 6.82
N LEU A 265 -6.80 -21.56 6.50
CA LEU A 265 -6.50 -22.94 6.87
C LEU A 265 -6.37 -23.00 8.39
N LYS A 266 -7.32 -23.68 9.05
CA LYS A 266 -7.29 -23.89 10.50
C LYS A 266 -6.15 -24.83 10.87
N GLY A 267 -5.37 -24.45 11.89
CA GLY A 267 -4.43 -25.38 12.53
C GLY A 267 -2.98 -25.33 12.05
N GLU A 268 -2.49 -24.18 11.59
CA GLU A 268 -1.05 -24.02 11.39
C GLU A 268 -0.33 -23.94 12.75
N GLY A 269 0.15 -25.09 13.23
CA GLY A 269 1.01 -25.18 14.41
C GLY A 269 2.34 -24.42 14.24
N LEU A 270 3.23 -24.51 15.23
CA LEU A 270 4.56 -23.91 15.17
C LEU A 270 5.29 -24.37 13.89
N LYS A 271 5.39 -23.47 12.91
CA LYS A 271 6.07 -23.78 11.65
C LYS A 271 7.58 -23.72 11.86
N PRO A 272 8.34 -24.71 11.36
CA PRO A 272 9.79 -24.74 11.57
C PRO A 272 10.46 -23.51 10.93
N LEU A 273 11.51 -22.99 11.57
CA LEU A 273 12.32 -21.86 11.03
C LEU A 273 13.44 -22.34 10.11
N ILE A 274 13.79 -23.62 10.22
CA ILE A 274 14.82 -24.30 9.44
C ILE A 274 14.22 -25.60 8.89
N LYS A 275 14.61 -25.99 7.67
CA LYS A 275 14.13 -27.23 7.05
C LYS A 275 15.28 -27.93 6.35
N GLN A 276 15.18 -29.25 6.26
CA GLN A 276 16.04 -30.02 5.39
C GLN A 276 15.70 -29.68 3.94
N VAL A 277 16.72 -29.41 3.13
CA VAL A 277 16.53 -29.12 1.71
C VAL A 277 16.16 -30.42 0.99
N GLU A 278 15.13 -30.36 0.14
CA GLU A 278 14.68 -31.48 -0.68
C GLU A 278 14.48 -31.02 -2.13
N ALA A 279 14.56 -31.96 -3.07
CA ALA A 279 14.23 -31.69 -4.47
C ALA A 279 12.78 -31.22 -4.60
N GLY A 280 12.54 -30.24 -5.47
CA GLY A 280 11.22 -29.62 -5.65
C GLY A 280 10.93 -28.43 -4.74
N MET A 281 11.76 -28.15 -3.73
CA MET A 281 11.57 -26.96 -2.88
C MET A 281 11.89 -25.66 -3.63
N GLY A 282 11.10 -24.61 -3.37
CA GLY A 282 11.38 -23.26 -3.84
C GLY A 282 12.47 -22.60 -2.98
N ILE A 283 13.46 -21.98 -3.62
CA ILE A 283 14.58 -21.33 -2.92
C ILE A 283 14.89 -19.96 -3.53
N GLN A 284 15.35 -19.02 -2.69
CA GLN A 284 15.95 -17.75 -3.10
C GLN A 284 17.47 -17.88 -3.11
N VAL A 285 18.11 -17.50 -4.20
CA VAL A 285 19.56 -17.54 -4.32
C VAL A 285 20.17 -16.24 -3.80
N LEU A 286 21.25 -16.37 -3.03
CA LEU A 286 22.06 -15.27 -2.49
C LEU A 286 23.49 -15.26 -3.08
N GLN A 287 23.71 -16.03 -4.14
CA GLN A 287 24.99 -16.17 -4.84
C GLN A 287 24.97 -15.43 -6.18
N ASP A 288 26.04 -14.71 -6.50
CA ASP A 288 26.24 -14.15 -7.83
C ASP A 288 26.45 -15.25 -8.90
N PRO A 289 26.02 -15.02 -10.15
CA PRO A 289 25.30 -13.84 -10.67
C PRO A 289 23.77 -13.90 -10.47
N TYR A 290 23.25 -14.90 -9.74
CA TYR A 290 21.82 -15.18 -9.61
C TYR A 290 21.20 -14.60 -8.34
N PHE A 291 21.83 -13.58 -7.75
CA PHE A 291 21.39 -12.98 -6.50
C PHE A 291 19.92 -12.53 -6.58
N GLY A 292 19.13 -12.94 -5.59
CA GLY A 292 17.71 -12.64 -5.46
C GLY A 292 16.77 -13.53 -6.28
N TRP A 293 17.29 -14.32 -7.24
CA TRP A 293 16.44 -15.15 -8.10
C TRP A 293 15.77 -16.27 -7.31
N VAL A 294 14.53 -16.58 -7.70
CA VAL A 294 13.75 -17.66 -7.12
C VAL A 294 13.69 -18.81 -8.10
N GLY A 295 14.07 -20.00 -7.63
CA GLY A 295 14.08 -21.23 -8.42
C GLY A 295 13.65 -22.45 -7.63
N THR A 296 13.68 -23.61 -8.27
CA THR A 296 13.32 -24.89 -7.67
C THR A 296 14.55 -25.79 -7.56
N VAL A 297 14.74 -26.41 -6.40
CA VAL A 297 15.81 -27.40 -6.20
C VAL A 297 15.60 -28.59 -7.13
N ASP A 298 16.61 -28.91 -7.92
CA ASP A 298 16.64 -30.03 -8.85
C ASP A 298 17.34 -31.24 -8.23
N ARG A 299 18.58 -31.06 -7.77
CA ARG A 299 19.37 -32.08 -7.08
C ARG A 299 20.21 -31.48 -5.96
N ILE A 300 20.61 -32.32 -5.01
CA ILE A 300 21.32 -31.93 -3.80
C ILE A 300 22.64 -32.68 -3.73
N CYS A 301 23.71 -31.96 -3.42
CA CYS A 301 25.05 -32.51 -3.15
C CYS A 301 25.42 -32.21 -1.68
N GLU A 302 26.60 -32.66 -1.24
CA GLU A 302 27.03 -32.48 0.15
C GLU A 302 27.16 -30.99 0.54
N SER A 303 27.74 -30.17 -0.33
CA SER A 303 28.05 -28.74 -0.07
C SER A 303 27.36 -27.76 -1.02
N SER A 304 26.51 -28.24 -1.92
CA SER A 304 25.79 -27.41 -2.90
C SER A 304 24.44 -28.01 -3.28
N ILE A 305 23.61 -27.18 -3.89
CA ILE A 305 22.35 -27.56 -4.53
C ILE A 305 22.37 -27.12 -5.98
N PHE A 306 21.63 -27.81 -6.83
CA PHE A 306 21.39 -27.38 -8.20
C PHE A 306 19.97 -26.87 -8.32
N VAL A 307 19.82 -25.68 -8.91
CA VAL A 307 18.56 -24.94 -8.93
C VAL A 307 18.16 -24.66 -10.37
N ARG A 308 16.89 -24.91 -10.71
CA ARG A 308 16.30 -24.52 -11.99
C ARG A 308 15.51 -23.23 -11.84
N PHE A 309 15.66 -22.33 -12.81
CA PHE A 309 14.94 -21.07 -12.87
C PHE A 309 13.93 -21.12 -14.03
N GLY A 310 12.64 -21.00 -13.73
CA GLY A 310 11.60 -20.98 -14.76
C GLY A 310 11.53 -22.27 -15.58
N VAL A 311 11.39 -22.14 -16.91
CA VAL A 311 11.19 -23.25 -17.86
C VAL A 311 12.52 -23.78 -18.42
N ASP A 312 13.64 -23.13 -18.11
CA ASP A 312 14.94 -23.56 -18.60
C ASP A 312 15.37 -24.89 -17.96
N LYS A 313 15.87 -25.81 -18.79
CA LYS A 313 16.33 -27.14 -18.37
C LYS A 313 17.69 -27.12 -17.67
N ASN A 314 18.38 -25.98 -17.66
CA ASN A 314 19.72 -25.86 -17.11
C ASN A 314 19.65 -25.60 -15.60
N SER A 315 20.26 -26.48 -14.83
CA SER A 315 20.38 -26.33 -13.38
C SER A 315 21.70 -25.64 -13.03
N VAL A 316 21.63 -24.64 -12.16
CA VAL A 316 22.77 -23.84 -11.69
C VAL A 316 23.21 -24.34 -10.34
N GLU A 317 24.52 -24.52 -10.13
CA GLU A 317 25.07 -24.85 -8.82
C GLU A 317 25.07 -23.63 -7.87
N VAL A 318 24.45 -23.78 -6.71
CA VAL A 318 24.43 -22.80 -5.62
C VAL A 318 25.05 -23.45 -4.38
N ARG A 319 26.10 -22.82 -3.86
CA ARG A 319 26.84 -23.33 -2.69
C ARG A 319 26.21 -22.88 -1.39
N VAL A 320 26.33 -23.69 -0.35
CA VAL A 320 25.99 -23.26 1.02
C VAL A 320 26.96 -22.16 1.46
N PRO A 321 26.52 -21.11 2.17
CA PRO A 321 25.16 -20.85 2.69
C PRO A 321 24.32 -19.91 1.80
N ASN A 322 24.58 -19.84 0.50
CA ASN A 322 24.08 -18.78 -0.38
C ASN A 322 22.65 -19.02 -0.92
N PHE A 323 21.74 -19.57 -0.12
CA PHE A 323 20.33 -19.66 -0.48
C PHE A 323 19.43 -19.79 0.75
N LEU A 324 18.15 -19.48 0.57
CA LEU A 324 17.09 -19.61 1.58
C LEU A 324 15.91 -20.38 1.00
N ILE A 325 15.18 -21.15 1.81
CA ILE A 325 13.94 -21.80 1.37
C ILE A 325 12.82 -20.75 1.37
N ILE A 326 12.01 -20.69 0.32
CA ILE A 326 10.84 -19.81 0.24
C ILE A 326 9.57 -20.64 0.38
N GLU A 327 8.72 -20.26 1.34
CA GLU A 327 7.38 -20.80 1.55
C GLU A 327 6.28 -19.73 1.39
#